data_AF-A0A316QH04-F1
#
_entry.id   AF-A0A316QH04-F1
#
_cell.length_a   1.000
_cell.length_b   1.000
_cell.length_c   1.000
_cell.angle_alpha   90.00
_cell.angle_beta   90.00
_cell.angle_gamma   90.00
#
_symmetry.space_group_name_H-M   'P 1'
#
loop_
_entity.id
_entity.type
_entity.pdbx_description
1 polymer ?
#
loop_
_entity_poly.entity_id
_entity_poly.type
_entity_poly.pdbx_seq_one_letter_code
_entity_poly.pdbx_strand_id
1 'polypeptide(L)' 'MLEFLKQYWSTILVGIVLAGIVALIIAKMIRDRKKGKRSCGCGCENCPSAGMCHKK' A
#
# COMPACT_ATOMS: atom_id res chain seq x y z
N MET A 1 14.59 -31.97 15.38
CA MET A 1 14.02 -31.37 14.15
C MET A 1 12.86 -30.41 14.43
N LEU A 2 11.98 -30.68 15.41
CA LEU A 2 10.91 -29.77 15.85
C LEU A 2 11.40 -28.50 16.59
N GLU A 3 12.64 -28.49 17.09
CA GLU A 3 13.20 -27.33 17.81
C GLU A 3 13.54 -26.14 16.92
N PHE A 4 13.93 -26.39 15.66
CA PHE A 4 14.15 -25.33 14.68
C PHE A 4 12.85 -24.56 14.40
N LEU A 5 11.72 -25.26 14.33
CA LEU A 5 10.42 -24.64 14.15
C LEU A 5 10.00 -23.79 15.37
N LYS A 6 10.36 -24.20 16.60
CA LYS A 6 10.11 -23.41 17.82
C LYS A 6 11.00 -22.17 17.93
N GLN A 7 12.27 -22.27 17.57
CA GLN A 7 13.23 -21.14 17.64
C GLN A 7 12.85 -20.02 16.66
N TYR A 8 12.45 -20.37 15.43
CA TYR A 8 12.11 -19.39 14.39
C TYR A 8 10.61 -19.09 14.32
N TRP A 9 9.80 -19.61 15.24
CA TRP A 9 8.36 -19.33 15.32
C TRP A 9 8.08 -17.83 15.44
N SER A 10 8.88 -17.13 16.25
CA SER A 10 8.81 -15.69 16.44
C SER A 10 9.08 -14.93 15.14
N THR A 11 10.10 -15.35 14.38
CA THR A 11 10.48 -14.72 13.12
C THR A 11 9.40 -14.90 12.06
N ILE A 12 8.80 -16.09 11.97
CA ILE A 12 7.69 -16.38 11.06
C ILE A 12 6.47 -15.53 11.43
N LEU A 13 6.14 -15.41 12.72
CA LEU A 13 5.04 -14.58 13.21
C LEU A 13 5.23 -13.11 12.83
N VAL A 14 6.42 -12.55 13.09
CA VAL A 14 6.74 -11.16 12.75
C VAL A 14 6.70 -10.95 11.23
N GLY A 15 7.19 -11.92 10.44
CA GLY A 15 7.12 -11.88 8.98
C GLY A 15 5.67 -11.82 8.47
N ILE A 16 4.77 -12.62 9.03
CA ILE A 16 3.34 -12.62 8.67
C ILE A 16 2.69 -11.28 9.02
N VAL A 17 2.98 -10.73 10.21
CA VAL A 17 2.43 -9.44 10.64
C VAL A 17 2.89 -8.32 9.71
N LEU A 18 4.19 -8.26 9.41
CA LEU A 18 4.74 -7.27 8.48
C LEU A 18 4.13 -7.41 7.08
N ALA A 19 4.06 -8.63 6.55
CA ALA A 19 3.43 -8.91 5.26
C ALA A 19 1.95 -8.48 5.23
N GLY A 20 1.22 -8.73 6.32
CA GLY A 20 -0.17 -8.29 6.49
C GLY A 20 -0.30 -6.77 6.44
N ILE A 21 0.56 -6.04 7.16
CA ILE A 21 0.56 -4.57 7.15
C ILE A 21 0.84 -4.04 5.73
N VAL A 22 1.85 -4.58 5.05
CA VAL A 22 2.19 -4.18 3.67
C VAL A 22 1.02 -4.46 2.72
N ALA A 23 0.40 -5.64 2.82
CA ALA A 23 -0.78 -5.98 2.02
C ALA A 23 -1.96 -5.03 2.27
N LEU A 24 -2.20 -4.65 3.53
CA LEU A 24 -3.22 -3.67 3.89
C LEU A 24 -2.92 -2.29 3.29
N ILE A 25 -1.67 -1.84 3.31
CA ILE A 25 -1.25 -0.56 2.70
C ILE A 25 -1.49 -0.60 1.19
N ILE A 26 -1.09 -1.68 0.51
CA ILE A 26 -1.31 -1.85 -0.93
C ILE A 26 -2.82 -1.88 -1.24
N ALA A 27 -3.61 -2.62 -0.47
CA ALA A 27 -5.07 -2.67 -0.64
C ALA A 27 -5.72 -1.29 -0.42
N LYS A 28 -5.26 -0.53 0.60
CA LYS A 28 -5.64 0.87 0.83
C LYS A 28 -5.30 1.70 -0.40
N MET A 29 -4.07 1.62 -0.88
CA MET A 29 -3.60 2.36 -2.05
C MET A 29 -4.43 2.05 -3.29
N ILE A 30 -4.70 0.77 -3.60
CA ILE A 30 -5.55 0.38 -4.74
C ILE A 30 -6.97 0.93 -4.57
N ARG A 31 -7.54 0.84 -3.36
CA ARG A 31 -8.89 1.35 -3.08
C ARG A 31 -8.95 2.88 -3.19
N ASP A 32 -7.95 3.58 -2.69
CA ASP A 32 -7.82 5.04 -2.79
C ASP A 32 -7.64 5.47 -4.25
N ARG A 33 -6.84 4.74 -5.05
CA ARG A 33 -6.70 4.96 -6.50
C ARG A 33 -8.02 4.73 -7.24
N LYS A 34 -8.78 3.68 -6.91
CA LYS A 34 -10.11 3.42 -7.48
C LYS A 34 -11.12 4.50 -7.10
N LYS A 35 -11.01 5.08 -5.90
CA LYS A 35 -11.81 6.23 -5.44
C LYS A 35 -11.34 7.58 -6.00
N GLY A 36 -10.43 7.59 -6.96
CA GLY A 36 -9.92 8.82 -7.59
C GLY A 36 -8.91 9.58 -6.75
N LYS A 37 -8.52 9.09 -5.56
CA LYS A 37 -7.46 9.67 -4.73
C LYS A 37 -6.11 9.27 -5.32
N ARG A 38 -5.64 10.04 -6.31
CA ARG A 38 -4.27 9.94 -6.84
C ARG A 38 -3.39 10.95 -6.12
N SER A 39 -2.08 10.89 -6.39
CA SER A 39 -1.06 11.73 -5.74
C SER A 39 -1.34 13.24 -5.80
N CYS A 40 -2.17 13.72 -6.75
CA CYS A 40 -2.79 15.05 -6.65
C CYS A 40 -3.88 14.99 -5.56
N GLY A 41 -3.52 15.38 -4.33
CA GLY A 41 -4.42 15.38 -3.17
C GLY A 41 -5.61 16.33 -3.30
N CYS A 42 -5.53 17.30 -4.21
CA CYS A 42 -6.66 18.09 -4.69
C CYS A 42 -7.10 17.44 -6.00
N GLY A 43 -8.36 17.02 -6.14
CA GLY A 43 -8.88 16.37 -7.36
C GLY A 43 -8.37 17.02 -8.64
N CYS A 44 -8.18 16.25 -9.72
CA CYS A 44 -7.52 16.71 -10.95
C CYS A 44 -8.11 18.00 -11.55
N GLU A 45 -9.34 18.37 -11.16
CA GLU A 45 -10.04 19.60 -11.52
C GLU A 45 -9.37 20.88 -10.97
N ASN A 46 -8.67 20.81 -9.83
CA ASN A 46 -7.95 21.95 -9.21
C ASN A 46 -6.47 21.65 -8.99
N CYS A 47 -5.91 20.60 -9.59
CA CYS A 47 -4.48 20.32 -9.43
C CYS A 47 -3.67 21.36 -10.23
N PRO A 48 -2.69 22.07 -9.65
CA PRO A 48 -1.89 23.07 -10.37
C PRO A 48 -1.09 22.47 -11.54
N SER A 49 -0.90 21.14 -11.54
CA SER A 49 -0.30 20.37 -12.63
C SER A 49 -1.32 19.77 -13.62
N ALA A 50 -2.61 20.13 -13.54
CA ALA A 50 -3.68 19.59 -14.39
C ALA A 50 -3.39 19.76 -15.89
N GLY A 51 -2.81 20.90 -16.30
CA GLY A 51 -2.41 21.14 -17.69
C GLY A 51 -1.31 20.22 -18.24
N MET A 52 -0.54 19.54 -17.36
CA MET A 52 0.46 18.54 -17.75
C MET A 52 -0.13 17.11 -17.72
N CYS A 53 -0.99 16.82 -16.73
CA CYS A 53 -1.59 15.50 -16.56
C CYS A 53 -2.76 15.22 -17.53
N HIS A 54 -3.46 16.25 -18.00
CA HIS A 54 -4.53 16.18 -18.99
C HIS A 54 -4.12 16.91 -20.29
N LYS A 55 -2.93 16.61 -20.83
CA LYS A 55 -2.63 17.00 -22.20
C LYS A 55 -3.59 16.27 -23.13
N LYS A 56 -4.28 17.03 -23.98
CA LYS A 56 -5.12 16.52 -25.06
C LYS A 56 -4.27 15.78 -26.08
#